data_AF-A0A2S2NNY0-F1
#
_entry.id   AF-A0A2S2NNY0-F1
#
_cell.length_a   1.000
_cell.length_b   1.000
_cell.length_c   1.000
_cell.angle_alpha   90.00
_cell.angle_beta   90.00
_cell.angle_gamma   90.00
#
_symmetry.space_group_name_H-M   'P 1'
#
loop_
_entity.id
_entity.type
_entity.pdbx_description
1 polymer ?
#
loop_
_entity_poly.entity_id
_entity_poly.type
_entity_poly.pdbx_seq_one_letter_code
_entity_poly.pdbx_strand_id
1 'polypeptide(L)'
;LAVSIIPAYSENNCKSDCTYVLMDYAGYKNNLIQDKKNFNKYSAAMENAQESVKETATSKIYTTCVNLKIIKSDNSDPEIVETIIRNLVMGYNTSLFQKLNIIGSPPVTAYCNFVCGDNDNTSISNLKTIKNALLIY
;
A
#
# COMPACT_ATOMS: atom_id res chain seq x y z
N LEU A 1 -18.74 32.44 -17.99
CA LEU A 1 -18.27 32.04 -16.64
C LEU A 1 -17.94 30.55 -16.69
N ALA A 2 -16.66 30.20 -16.85
CA ALA A 2 -16.22 28.82 -16.76
C ALA A 2 -16.11 28.48 -15.26
N VAL A 3 -17.05 27.69 -14.75
CA VAL A 3 -16.96 27.14 -13.41
C VAL A 3 -15.92 26.02 -13.47
N SER A 4 -14.72 26.31 -12.98
CA SER A 4 -13.73 25.27 -12.70
C SER A 4 -14.29 24.45 -11.54
N ILE A 5 -15.00 23.38 -11.86
CA ILE A 5 -15.31 22.33 -10.90
C ILE A 5 -14.00 21.58 -10.73
N ILE A 6 -13.12 22.11 -9.89
CA ILE A 6 -12.08 21.29 -9.26
C ILE A 6 -12.91 20.28 -8.46
N PRO A 7 -12.95 19.00 -8.85
CA PRO A 7 -13.61 18.04 -8.01
C PRO A 7 -12.85 18.08 -6.68
N ALA A 8 -13.59 18.10 -5.57
CA ALA A 8 -13.02 17.99 -4.23
C ALA A 8 -12.46 16.56 -4.03
N TYR A 9 -11.43 16.20 -4.79
CA TYR A 9 -10.61 15.03 -4.52
C TYR A 9 -9.47 15.50 -3.64
N SER A 10 -9.50 15.15 -2.36
CA SER A 10 -8.48 14.27 -1.80
C SER A 10 -8.63 14.20 -0.29
N GLU A 11 -9.55 13.35 0.18
CA GLU A 11 -9.12 12.51 1.30
C GLU A 11 -8.10 11.54 0.69
N ASN A 12 -6.85 11.67 1.12
CA ASN A 12 -5.80 10.73 0.76
C ASN A 12 -6.17 9.36 1.32
N ASN A 13 -6.64 8.49 0.42
CA ASN A 13 -7.06 7.13 0.73
C ASN A 13 -5.90 6.16 0.97
N CYS A 14 -4.66 6.64 1.13
CA CYS A 14 -3.47 5.80 1.30
C CYS A 14 -3.69 4.69 2.33
N LYS A 15 -4.34 4.95 3.48
CA LYS A 15 -4.56 3.93 4.52
C LYS A 15 -5.47 2.81 4.03
N SER A 16 -6.58 3.14 3.37
CA SER A 16 -7.52 2.14 2.86
C SER A 16 -6.95 1.40 1.65
N ASP A 17 -6.21 2.08 0.78
CA ASP A 17 -5.55 1.49 -0.39
C ASP A 17 -4.39 0.57 0.01
N CYS A 18 -3.57 0.97 0.99
CA CYS A 18 -2.56 0.10 1.61
C CYS A 18 -3.19 -1.14 2.24
N THR A 19 -4.31 -0.97 2.95
CA THR A 19 -5.03 -2.07 3.59
C THR A 19 -5.55 -3.06 2.54
N TYR A 20 -6.11 -2.56 1.44
CA TYR A 20 -6.58 -3.39 0.32
C TYR A 20 -5.45 -4.23 -0.28
N VAL A 21 -4.28 -3.62 -0.53
CA VAL A 21 -3.12 -4.36 -1.05
C VAL A 21 -2.69 -5.47 -0.08
N LEU A 22 -2.64 -5.19 1.22
CA LEU A 22 -2.16 -6.18 2.19
C LEU A 22 -3.21 -7.28 2.47
N MET A 23 -4.48 -6.93 2.62
CA MET A 23 -5.50 -7.88 3.03
C MET A 23 -6.18 -8.58 1.85
N ASP A 24 -6.70 -7.81 0.89
CA ASP A 24 -7.47 -8.35 -0.22
C ASP A 24 -6.56 -8.96 -1.29
N TYR A 25 -5.47 -8.27 -1.63
CA TYR A 25 -4.55 -8.75 -2.67
C TYR A 25 -3.50 -9.73 -2.14
N ALA A 26 -2.75 -9.37 -1.09
CA ALA A 26 -1.71 -10.23 -0.53
C ALA A 26 -2.23 -11.27 0.49
N GLY A 27 -3.51 -11.20 0.88
CA GLY A 27 -4.18 -12.23 1.67
C GLY A 27 -3.92 -12.20 3.18
N TYR A 28 -3.26 -11.16 3.70
CA TYR A 28 -3.02 -11.03 5.14
C TYR A 28 -4.31 -10.88 5.93
N LYS A 29 -4.28 -11.32 7.18
CA LYS A 29 -5.45 -11.39 8.06
C LYS A 29 -5.48 -10.28 9.09
N ASN A 30 -4.51 -9.35 9.03
CA ASN A 30 -4.34 -8.30 10.03
C ASN A 30 -4.23 -8.93 11.43
N ASN A 31 -3.50 -10.04 11.52
CA ASN A 31 -3.32 -10.82 12.73
C ASN A 31 -1.88 -11.30 12.79
N LEU A 32 -1.15 -10.82 13.79
CA LEU A 32 0.29 -11.01 13.89
C LEU A 32 0.72 -12.48 13.84
N ILE A 33 0.03 -13.36 14.56
CA ILE A 33 0.36 -14.79 14.63
C ILE A 33 0.07 -15.47 13.29
N GLN A 34 -1.09 -15.19 12.68
CA GLN A 34 -1.47 -15.79 11.41
C GLN A 34 -0.60 -15.28 10.25
N ASP A 35 -0.32 -13.98 10.23
CA ASP A 35 0.47 -13.35 9.18
C ASP A 35 1.94 -13.82 9.25
N LYS A 36 2.50 -13.96 10.46
CA LYS A 36 3.81 -14.61 10.65
C LYS A 36 3.82 -16.07 10.22
N LYS A 37 2.76 -16.84 10.51
CA LYS A 37 2.68 -18.26 10.12
C LYS A 37 2.58 -18.44 8.60
N ASN A 38 2.03 -17.44 7.90
CA ASN A 38 1.80 -17.48 6.46
C ASN A 38 2.69 -16.51 5.67
N PHE A 39 3.76 -15.98 6.27
CA PHE A 39 4.62 -14.95 5.67
C PHE A 39 5.31 -15.38 4.37
N ASN A 40 5.33 -16.67 4.05
CA ASN A 40 5.91 -17.22 2.81
C ASN A 40 4.84 -17.52 1.73
N LYS A 41 3.55 -17.29 2.03
CA LYS A 41 2.43 -17.61 1.14
C LYS A 41 1.89 -16.41 0.37
N TYR A 42 2.31 -15.20 0.69
CA TYR A 42 1.80 -13.98 0.04
C TYR A 42 2.08 -13.94 -1.46
N SER A 43 3.23 -14.45 -1.92
CA SER A 43 3.56 -14.48 -3.34
C SER A 43 2.57 -15.35 -4.09
N ALA A 44 2.32 -16.57 -3.59
CA ALA A 44 1.30 -17.46 -4.13
C ALA A 44 -0.12 -16.87 -4.02
N ALA A 45 -0.43 -16.15 -2.94
CA ALA A 45 -1.73 -15.48 -2.79
C ALA A 45 -1.93 -14.40 -3.85
N MET A 46 -0.91 -13.56 -4.11
CA MET A 46 -0.96 -12.52 -5.13
C MET A 46 -1.00 -13.12 -6.55
N GLU A 47 -0.22 -14.16 -6.81
CA GLU A 47 -0.22 -14.85 -8.11
C GLU A 47 -1.59 -15.46 -8.43
N ASN A 48 -2.22 -16.11 -7.45
CA ASN A 48 -3.53 -16.75 -7.59
C ASN A 48 -4.72 -15.82 -7.31
N ALA A 49 -4.49 -14.54 -7.03
CA ALA A 49 -5.57 -13.57 -6.82
C ALA A 49 -6.44 -13.46 -8.08
N GLN A 50 -7.74 -13.24 -7.90
CA GLN A 50 -8.64 -12.94 -9.01
C GLN A 50 -8.16 -11.72 -9.79
N GLU A 51 -8.32 -11.70 -11.10
CA GLU A 51 -7.87 -10.60 -11.95
C GLU A 51 -8.45 -9.25 -11.51
N SER A 52 -9.73 -9.23 -11.13
CA SER A 52 -10.39 -8.03 -10.59
C SER A 52 -9.72 -7.48 -9.32
N VAL A 53 -9.16 -8.35 -8.47
CA VAL A 53 -8.42 -7.93 -7.26
C VAL A 53 -7.07 -7.33 -7.64
N LYS A 54 -6.37 -7.92 -8.61
CA LYS A 54 -5.09 -7.40 -9.15
C LYS A 54 -5.28 -6.03 -9.78
N GLU A 55 -6.28 -5.88 -10.65
CA GLU A 55 -6.64 -4.62 -11.30
C GLU A 55 -7.02 -3.55 -10.28
N THR A 56 -7.84 -3.91 -9.28
CA THR A 56 -8.26 -2.97 -8.23
C THR A 56 -7.09 -2.51 -7.38
N ALA A 57 -6.20 -3.43 -6.96
CA ALA A 57 -5.01 -3.08 -6.18
C ALA A 57 -4.08 -2.13 -6.96
N THR A 58 -3.85 -2.42 -8.24
CA THR A 58 -3.04 -1.59 -9.15
C THR A 58 -3.66 -0.21 -9.33
N SER A 59 -4.96 -0.14 -9.62
CA SER A 59 -5.71 1.10 -9.80
C SER A 59 -5.70 1.98 -8.54
N LYS A 60 -5.88 1.37 -7.37
CA LYS A 60 -5.80 2.06 -6.08
C LYS A 60 -4.45 2.71 -5.88
N ILE A 61 -3.36 1.94 -5.95
CA ILE A 61 -2.00 2.47 -5.74
C ILE A 61 -1.64 3.52 -6.80
N TYR A 62 -2.01 3.30 -8.06
CA TYR A 62 -1.83 4.29 -9.12
C TYR A 62 -2.53 5.61 -8.77
N THR A 63 -3.82 5.55 -8.40
CA THR A 63 -4.62 6.73 -8.05
C THR A 63 -4.06 7.44 -6.83
N THR A 64 -3.68 6.71 -5.77
CA THR A 64 -3.00 7.30 -4.60
C THR A 64 -1.74 8.04 -5.02
N CYS A 65 -0.89 7.43 -5.85
CA CYS A 65 0.38 8.01 -6.27
C CYS A 65 0.22 9.22 -7.20
N VAL A 66 -0.79 9.22 -8.06
CA VAL A 66 -1.12 10.37 -8.92
C VAL A 66 -1.64 11.55 -8.09
N ASN A 67 -2.56 11.29 -7.15
CA ASN A 67 -3.10 12.33 -6.26
C ASN A 67 -2.00 12.98 -5.41
N LEU A 68 -1.06 12.16 -4.94
CA LEU A 68 0.12 12.61 -4.17
C LEU A 68 1.27 13.13 -5.04
N LYS A 69 1.10 13.21 -6.37
CA LYS A 69 2.09 13.71 -7.34
C LYS A 69 3.43 12.95 -7.28
N ILE A 70 3.38 11.66 -6.98
CA ILE A 70 4.54 10.74 -6.98
C ILE A 70 4.77 10.18 -8.39
N ILE A 71 3.68 9.91 -9.10
CA ILE A 71 3.65 9.48 -10.51
C ILE A 71 2.86 10.53 -11.29
N LYS A 72 3.24 10.78 -12.54
CA LYS A 72 2.48 11.66 -13.43
C LYS A 72 1.37 10.87 -14.13
N SER A 73 0.21 11.48 -14.31
CA SER A 73 -0.95 10.84 -14.93
C SER A 73 -0.76 10.49 -16.41
N ASP A 74 0.19 11.13 -17.08
CA ASP A 74 0.55 10.91 -18.49
C ASP A 74 1.67 9.89 -18.69
N ASN A 75 2.28 9.40 -17.60
CA ASN A 75 3.40 8.46 -17.63
C ASN A 75 3.19 7.35 -16.60
N SER A 76 2.13 6.57 -16.80
CA SER A 76 1.84 5.38 -16.01
C SER A 76 2.69 4.22 -16.53
N ASP A 77 3.96 4.18 -16.14
CA ASP A 77 4.75 2.96 -16.29
C ASP A 77 4.19 1.92 -15.29
N PRO A 78 3.52 0.85 -15.77
CA PRO A 78 2.93 -0.15 -14.89
C PRO A 78 3.97 -0.81 -13.97
N GLU A 79 5.23 -0.89 -14.40
CA GLU A 79 6.32 -1.46 -13.60
C GLU A 79 6.57 -0.67 -12.31
N ILE A 80 6.32 0.65 -12.31
CA ILE A 80 6.47 1.49 -11.12
C ILE A 80 5.40 1.11 -10.08
N VAL A 81 4.15 0.92 -10.51
CA VAL A 81 3.05 0.57 -9.61
C VAL A 81 3.26 -0.84 -9.04
N GLU A 82 3.65 -1.79 -9.88
CA GLU A 82 4.01 -3.14 -9.46
C GLU A 82 5.17 -3.14 -8.45
N THR A 83 6.20 -2.32 -8.69
CA THR A 83 7.33 -2.16 -7.77
C THR A 83 6.89 -1.62 -6.42
N ILE A 84 6.00 -0.61 -6.40
CA ILE A 84 5.45 -0.05 -5.16
C ILE A 84 4.68 -1.12 -4.38
N ILE A 85 3.78 -1.86 -5.05
CA ILE A 85 3.00 -2.93 -4.42
C ILE A 85 3.93 -4.00 -3.83
N ARG A 86 4.90 -4.48 -4.61
CA ARG A 86 5.86 -5.49 -4.16
C ARG A 86 6.64 -5.02 -2.94
N ASN A 87 7.17 -3.80 -2.97
CA ASN A 87 7.94 -3.24 -1.87
C ASN A 87 7.07 -2.97 -0.63
N LEU A 88 5.79 -2.61 -0.81
CA LEU A 88 4.83 -2.47 0.29
C LEU A 88 4.62 -3.82 1.00
N VAL A 89 4.37 -4.89 0.24
CA VAL A 89 4.15 -6.24 0.77
C VAL A 89 5.41 -6.81 1.42
N MET A 90 6.58 -6.64 0.79
CA MET A 90 7.87 -7.08 1.34
C MET A 90 8.27 -6.29 2.59
N GLY A 91 7.99 -4.99 2.62
CA GLY A 91 8.20 -4.14 3.79
C GLY A 91 7.32 -4.57 4.96
N TYR A 92 6.05 -4.90 4.71
CA TYR A 92 5.15 -5.45 5.72
C TYR A 92 5.68 -6.78 6.29
N ASN A 93 6.07 -7.71 5.41
CA ASN A 93 6.66 -8.99 5.81
C ASN A 93 7.88 -8.83 6.71
N THR A 94 8.80 -7.95 6.31
CA THR A 94 10.00 -7.68 7.11
C THR A 94 9.62 -7.07 8.46
N SER A 95 8.63 -6.18 8.47
CA SER A 95 8.13 -5.51 9.68
C SER A 95 7.46 -6.45 10.67
N LEU A 96 6.80 -7.53 10.20
CA LEU A 96 6.16 -8.54 11.07
C LEU A 96 7.16 -9.14 12.08
N PHE A 97 8.38 -9.41 11.64
CA PHE A 97 9.43 -10.00 12.47
C PHE A 97 10.25 -8.97 13.26
N GLN A 98 9.96 -7.68 13.06
CA GLN A 98 10.60 -6.57 13.78
C GLN A 98 9.60 -5.91 14.74
N LYS A 99 9.42 -4.59 14.64
CA LYS A 99 8.68 -3.81 15.63
C LYS A 99 7.17 -4.06 15.63
N LEU A 100 6.57 -4.54 14.54
CA LEU A 100 5.14 -4.94 14.54
C LEU A 100 4.87 -6.08 15.54
N ASN A 101 5.90 -6.80 16.00
CA ASN A 101 5.75 -7.82 17.02
C ASN A 101 5.37 -7.30 18.43
N ILE A 102 5.54 -5.99 18.67
CA ILE A 102 5.51 -5.40 20.02
C ILE A 102 4.27 -4.52 20.22
N ILE A 103 3.47 -4.30 19.17
CA ILE A 103 2.38 -3.32 19.18
C ILE A 103 1.07 -4.00 19.56
N GLY A 104 0.26 -3.33 20.39
CA GLY A 104 -1.11 -3.76 20.73
C GLY A 104 -2.15 -3.54 19.63
N SER A 105 -1.76 -3.01 18.47
CA SER A 105 -2.64 -2.75 17.33
C SER A 105 -2.54 -3.88 16.28
N PRO A 106 -3.61 -4.14 15.53
CA PRO A 106 -3.55 -5.07 14.40
C PRO A 106 -2.43 -4.69 13.41
N PRO A 107 -1.60 -5.65 12.94
CA PRO A 107 -0.34 -5.37 12.26
C PRO A 107 -0.49 -4.67 10.91
N VAL A 108 -1.47 -5.03 10.08
CA VAL A 108 -1.74 -4.33 8.80
C VAL A 108 -2.16 -2.90 9.09
N THR A 109 -3.04 -2.71 10.07
CA THR A 109 -3.50 -1.37 10.46
C THR A 109 -2.33 -0.51 10.95
N ALA A 110 -1.48 -1.06 11.83
CA ALA A 110 -0.29 -0.36 12.32
C ALA A 110 0.68 -0.01 11.18
N TYR A 111 0.95 -0.94 10.28
CA TYR A 111 1.85 -0.72 9.16
C TYR A 111 1.31 0.30 8.16
N CYS A 112 0.04 0.22 7.77
CA CYS A 112 -0.57 1.20 6.87
C CYS A 112 -0.68 2.59 7.51
N ASN A 113 -0.90 2.69 8.82
CA ASN A 113 -0.81 3.96 9.53
C ASN A 113 0.59 4.54 9.49
N PHE A 114 1.64 3.71 9.57
CA PHE A 114 3.01 4.16 9.44
C PHE A 114 3.36 4.59 8.02
N VAL A 115 3.01 3.79 7.01
CA VAL A 115 3.24 4.11 5.60
C VAL A 115 2.57 5.44 5.24
N CYS A 116 1.33 5.64 5.64
CA CYS A 116 0.56 6.81 5.23
C CYS A 116 0.73 8.02 6.17
N GLY A 117 1.09 7.79 7.44
CA GLY A 117 1.08 8.83 8.47
C GLY A 117 -0.29 9.48 8.66
N ASP A 118 -0.28 10.69 9.22
CA ASP A 118 -1.50 11.47 9.47
C ASP A 118 -1.63 12.68 8.53
N ASN A 119 -0.74 12.80 7.54
CA ASN A 119 -0.79 13.85 6.53
C ASN A 119 -0.13 13.42 5.22
N ASP A 120 -0.41 14.17 4.16
CA ASP A 120 0.07 13.89 2.81
C ASP A 120 1.59 13.94 2.68
N ASN A 121 2.28 14.79 3.43
CA ASN A 121 3.75 14.87 3.36
C ASN A 121 4.40 13.57 3.83
N THR A 122 3.87 12.96 4.90
CA THR A 122 4.33 11.65 5.37
C THR A 122 4.05 10.58 4.32
N SER A 123 2.81 10.52 3.79
CA SER A 123 2.45 9.60 2.71
C SER A 123 3.38 9.74 1.50
N ILE A 124 3.65 10.97 1.05
CA ILE A 124 4.52 11.28 -0.09
C ILE A 124 5.95 10.77 0.17
N SER A 125 6.52 11.10 1.33
CA SER A 125 7.88 10.71 1.70
C SER A 125 8.03 9.18 1.71
N ASN A 126 7.08 8.51 2.35
CA ASN A 126 7.11 7.06 2.53
C ASN A 126 6.83 6.31 1.22
N LEU A 127 5.84 6.72 0.43
CA LEU A 127 5.56 6.08 -0.87
C LEU A 127 6.68 6.34 -1.90
N LYS A 128 7.34 7.51 -1.87
CA LYS A 128 8.58 7.74 -2.65
C LYS A 128 9.71 6.82 -2.20
N THR A 129 9.80 6.51 -0.92
CA THR A 129 10.74 5.50 -0.41
C THR A 129 10.36 4.12 -0.92
N ILE A 130 9.09 3.71 -0.77
CA ILE A 130 8.56 2.41 -1.22
C ILE A 130 8.76 2.20 -2.73
N LYS A 131 8.67 3.26 -3.53
CA LYS A 131 8.97 3.20 -4.97
C LYS A 131 10.38 2.67 -5.27
N ASN A 132 11.36 2.90 -4.39
CA ASN A 132 12.77 2.59 -4.64
C ASN A 132 13.37 1.56 -3.67
N ALA A 133 12.76 1.35 -2.50
CA ALA A 133 13.28 0.54 -1.42
C ALA A 133 12.17 -0.02 -0.53
N LEU A 134 12.52 -0.95 0.36
CA LEU A 134 11.60 -1.43 1.40
C LEU A 134 11.45 -0.38 2.50
N LEU A 135 10.22 -0.11 2.91
CA LEU A 135 9.94 0.66 4.11
C LEU A 135 9.60 -0.32 5.24
N ILE A 136 10.34 -0.27 6.34
CA ILE A 136 10.21 -1.22 7.45
C ILE A 136 9.81 -0.45 8.71
N TYR A 137 8.83 -0.95 9.44
CA TYR A 137 8.29 -0.37 10.68
C TYR A 137 9.29 -0.48 11.83
#